data_AF-A0A6I4SMC4-F1
#
_entry.id   AF-A0A6I4SMC4-F1
#
_cell.length_a   1.000
_cell.length_b   1.000
_cell.length_c   1.000
_cell.angle_alpha   90.00
_cell.angle_beta   90.00
_cell.angle_gamma   90.00
#
_symmetry.space_group_name_H-M   'P 1'
#
loop_
_entity.id
_entity.type
_entity.pdbx_description
1 polymer ?
#
loop_
_entity_poly.entity_id
_entity_poly.type
_entity_poly.pdbx_seq_one_letter_code
_entity_poly.pdbx_strand_id
1 'polypeptide(L)'
;MTDSSFASLSPTLLARKGGAKPAMRPQAAILTGGAGANAAAAHNLEDLGWNDMGDAEEPRHDAEILQLTPAPANPEAEAEARHNDEEAQALLADIPAKRPVVLEQQDKIAEHVAVQSQPKLAEQIAQPKAQIRTPRKRRSALERGKRAAFTLRLDAERHLKLRLACTLRNRSAQQIVTDALDQMLGSMPDVKSLAAQARNSE
;
A
#
# COMPACT_ATOMS: atom_id res chain seq x y z
N MET A 1 10.63 -35.00 13.29
CA MET A 1 9.45 -34.30 12.76
C MET A 1 9.76 -32.82 12.84
N THR A 2 10.17 -32.23 11.73
CA THR A 2 10.67 -30.86 11.64
C THR A 2 9.50 -29.91 11.44
N ASP A 3 9.20 -29.12 12.47
CA ASP A 3 8.21 -28.06 12.43
C ASP A 3 8.59 -27.02 11.37
N SER A 4 7.70 -26.87 10.39
CA SER A 4 7.81 -25.82 9.37
C SER A 4 7.55 -24.49 10.04
N SER A 5 8.64 -23.80 10.37
CA SER A 5 8.64 -22.39 10.75
C SER A 5 7.98 -21.59 9.62
N PHE A 6 6.70 -21.25 9.77
CA PHE A 6 6.06 -20.24 8.95
C PHE A 6 6.78 -18.93 9.25
N ALA A 7 7.69 -18.53 8.35
CA ALA A 7 8.30 -17.21 8.36
C ALA A 7 7.17 -16.19 8.45
N SER A 8 7.08 -15.47 9.56
CA SER A 8 6.04 -14.46 9.79
C SER A 8 6.20 -13.36 8.74
N LEU A 9 5.31 -13.38 7.75
CA LEU A 9 5.31 -12.40 6.67
C LEU A 9 4.85 -11.06 7.24
N SER A 10 5.76 -10.08 7.27
CA SER A 10 5.41 -8.72 7.64
C SER A 10 4.33 -8.17 6.70
N PRO A 11 3.42 -7.29 7.17
CA PRO A 11 2.37 -6.69 6.33
C PRO A 11 2.89 -6.04 5.05
N THR A 12 4.14 -5.55 5.07
CA THR A 12 4.87 -4.99 3.92
C THR A 12 5.27 -6.03 2.87
N LEU A 13 5.51 -7.29 3.26
CA LEU A 13 5.78 -8.40 2.34
C LEU A 13 4.48 -8.95 1.72
N LEU A 14 3.37 -8.95 2.47
CA LEU A 14 2.05 -9.34 1.94
C LEU A 14 1.56 -8.35 0.86
N ALA A 15 1.73 -7.04 1.10
CA ALA A 15 1.38 -5.98 0.15
C ALA A 15 2.20 -6.00 -1.15
N ARG A 16 3.34 -6.72 -1.19
CA ARG A 16 4.16 -6.87 -2.40
C ARG A 16 3.76 -8.06 -3.26
N LYS A 17 2.92 -8.99 -2.76
CA LYS A 17 2.47 -10.17 -3.52
C LYS A 17 1.18 -9.95 -4.31
N GLY A 18 0.42 -8.89 -4.03
CA GLY A 18 -0.70 -8.43 -4.85
C GLY A 18 -0.59 -6.92 -5.04
N GLY A 19 -0.49 -6.45 -6.28
CA GLY A 19 -0.34 -5.02 -6.61
C GLY A 19 -1.56 -4.13 -6.31
N ALA A 20 -2.44 -4.57 -5.41
CA ALA A 20 -3.56 -3.78 -4.92
C ALA A 20 -3.05 -2.82 -3.84
N LYS A 21 -3.24 -1.51 -4.07
CA LYS A 21 -3.03 -0.51 -3.02
C LYS A 21 -4.03 -0.80 -1.88
N PRO A 22 -3.61 -0.73 -0.61
CA PRO A 22 -4.52 -0.96 0.50
C PRO A 22 -5.71 0.00 0.38
N ALA A 23 -6.93 -0.50 0.57
CA ALA A 23 -8.15 0.29 0.54
C ALA A 23 -8.19 1.37 1.65
N MET A 24 -7.24 1.33 2.59
CA MET A 24 -7.15 2.20 3.75
C MET A 24 -6.02 3.23 3.60
N ARG A 25 -6.37 4.51 3.83
CA ARG A 25 -5.43 5.63 3.91
C ARG A 25 -4.47 5.41 5.10
N PRO A 26 -3.14 5.54 4.92
CA PRO A 26 -2.24 5.50 6.05
C PRO A 26 -2.40 6.77 6.90
N GLN A 27 -3.04 6.63 8.07
CA GLN A 27 -3.19 7.67 9.10
C GLN A 27 -1.83 8.24 9.59
N ALA A 28 -0.71 7.65 9.17
CA ALA A 28 0.65 8.08 9.50
C ALA A 28 1.03 9.49 8.99
N ALA A 29 0.28 10.07 8.04
CA ALA A 29 0.55 11.43 7.56
C ALA A 29 0.15 12.54 8.55
N ILE A 30 -0.68 12.23 9.57
CA ILE A 30 -1.15 13.22 10.55
C ILE A 30 -0.11 13.46 11.67
N LEU A 31 0.79 12.51 11.93
CA LEU A 31 1.78 12.63 13.02
C LEU A 31 3.04 13.44 12.67
N THR A 32 3.35 13.62 11.39
CA THR A 32 4.47 14.47 10.95
C THR A 32 3.92 15.78 10.44
N GLY A 33 3.87 16.80 11.32
CA GLY A 33 3.30 18.14 11.12
C GLY A 33 3.84 18.92 9.91
N GLY A 34 3.53 18.46 8.71
CA GLY A 34 3.77 19.10 7.43
C GLY A 34 2.44 19.55 6.83
N ALA A 35 1.74 20.44 7.53
CA ALA A 35 0.64 21.18 6.95
C ALA A 35 1.20 22.12 5.87
N GLY A 36 0.75 21.97 4.63
CA GLY A 36 0.77 23.10 3.69
C GLY A 36 0.97 22.81 2.21
N ALA A 37 1.59 21.70 1.80
CA ALA A 37 1.91 21.53 0.37
C ALA A 37 0.89 20.71 -0.43
N ASN A 38 0.09 19.87 0.23
CA ASN A 38 -0.85 18.95 -0.45
C ASN A 38 -2.25 18.94 0.16
N ALA A 39 -2.64 19.97 0.92
CA ALA A 39 -3.98 20.03 1.52
C ALA A 39 -5.07 20.15 0.45
N ALA A 40 -4.85 20.95 -0.60
CA ALA A 40 -5.82 21.13 -1.68
C ALA A 40 -5.96 19.87 -2.56
N ALA A 41 -4.87 19.15 -2.84
CA ALA A 41 -4.91 17.90 -3.59
C ALA A 41 -5.48 16.74 -2.77
N ALA A 42 -5.29 16.75 -1.43
CA ALA A 42 -5.95 15.82 -0.52
C ALA A 42 -7.45 16.11 -0.42
N HIS A 43 -7.86 17.37 -0.30
CA HIS A 43 -9.28 17.76 -0.21
C HIS A 43 -10.06 17.47 -1.50
N ASN A 44 -9.44 17.67 -2.68
CA ASN A 44 -10.03 17.27 -3.97
C ASN A 44 -10.01 15.75 -4.21
N LEU A 45 -9.22 14.98 -3.46
CA LEU A 45 -9.26 13.50 -3.46
C LEU A 45 -10.24 12.96 -2.40
N GLU A 46 -10.49 13.72 -1.35
CA GLU A 46 -11.49 13.48 -0.29
C GLU A 46 -12.91 13.71 -0.82
N ASP A 47 -13.10 14.59 -1.81
CA ASP A 47 -14.36 14.91 -2.51
C ASP A 47 -14.68 13.98 -3.71
N LEU A 48 -13.96 12.86 -3.87
CA LEU A 48 -14.23 11.87 -4.93
C LEU A 48 -15.14 10.72 -4.46
N GLY A 49 -16.06 11.01 -3.55
CA GLY A 49 -17.14 10.09 -3.15
C GLY A 49 -16.70 8.80 -2.47
N TRP A 50 -15.42 8.66 -2.10
CA TRP A 50 -14.90 7.49 -1.37
C TRP A 50 -14.90 7.69 0.16
N ASN A 51 -14.95 8.95 0.60
CA ASN A 51 -15.12 9.36 1.99
C ASN A 51 -16.60 9.60 2.36
N ASP A 52 -17.52 9.41 1.41
CA ASP A 52 -18.97 9.53 1.58
C ASP A 52 -19.59 8.15 1.80
N MET A 53 -19.04 7.41 2.77
CA MET A 53 -19.59 6.14 3.23
C MET A 53 -19.54 6.08 4.75
N GLY A 54 -20.56 6.66 5.39
CA GLY A 54 -21.04 6.16 6.68
C GLY A 54 -20.48 6.77 7.96
N ASP A 55 -19.98 8.02 7.96
CA ASP A 55 -19.79 8.76 9.22
C ASP A 55 -21.09 9.37 9.77
N ALA A 56 -22.22 9.15 9.10
CA ALA A 56 -23.51 9.17 9.79
C ALA A 56 -23.66 7.82 10.48
N GLU A 57 -23.79 7.82 11.82
CA GLU A 57 -24.35 6.67 12.52
C GLU A 57 -25.74 6.41 11.94
N GLU A 58 -25.82 5.58 10.90
CA GLU A 58 -27.11 5.11 10.43
C GLU A 58 -27.70 4.25 11.55
N PRO A 59 -28.96 4.51 11.96
CA PRO A 59 -29.61 3.67 12.93
C PRO A 59 -29.57 2.23 12.42
N ARG A 60 -29.34 1.26 13.31
CA ARG A 60 -29.39 -0.17 12.96
C ARG A 60 -30.71 -0.44 12.23
N HIS A 61 -30.63 -0.59 10.92
CA HIS A 61 -31.76 -1.02 10.11
C HIS A 61 -31.84 -2.53 10.27
N ASP A 62 -32.73 -2.98 11.16
CA ASP A 62 -33.22 -4.35 11.13
C ASP A 62 -33.75 -4.60 9.72
N ALA A 63 -33.26 -5.66 9.07
CA ALA A 63 -33.52 -5.90 7.66
C ALA A 63 -35.02 -6.17 7.45
N GLU A 64 -35.77 -5.16 7.03
CA GLU A 64 -37.18 -5.29 6.66
C GLU A 64 -37.27 -6.04 5.32
N ILE A 65 -37.62 -7.32 5.37
CA ILE A 65 -37.73 -8.17 4.18
C ILE A 65 -39.02 -7.82 3.45
N LEU A 66 -38.92 -6.96 2.44
CA LEU A 66 -40.04 -6.65 1.54
C LEU A 66 -40.29 -7.81 0.58
N GLN A 67 -41.38 -8.55 0.78
CA GLN A 67 -41.80 -9.64 -0.12
C GLN A 67 -42.40 -9.06 -1.40
N LEU A 68 -41.74 -9.27 -2.55
CA LEU A 68 -42.19 -8.80 -3.88
C LEU A 68 -43.46 -9.51 -4.40
N THR A 69 -43.97 -10.51 -3.69
CA THR A 69 -45.22 -11.22 -3.98
C THR A 69 -46.07 -11.26 -2.71
N PRO A 70 -47.35 -10.85 -2.73
CA PRO A 70 -48.21 -10.97 -1.56
C PRO A 70 -48.49 -12.45 -1.33
N ALA A 71 -47.75 -13.07 -0.41
CA ALA A 71 -48.17 -14.31 0.22
C ALA A 71 -49.50 -14.06 0.98
N PRO A 72 -50.38 -15.06 1.11
CA PRO A 72 -51.58 -14.90 1.94
C PRO A 72 -51.13 -14.57 3.37
N ALA A 73 -51.53 -13.39 3.87
CA ALA A 73 -51.25 -12.98 5.23
C ALA A 73 -51.94 -13.95 6.19
N ASN A 74 -51.15 -14.80 6.84
CA ASN A 74 -51.63 -15.71 7.88
C ASN A 74 -51.21 -15.16 9.25
N PRO A 75 -52.11 -14.48 9.99
CA PRO A 75 -51.76 -13.85 11.26
C PRO A 75 -51.35 -14.85 12.34
N GLU A 76 -51.81 -16.11 12.25
CA GLU A 76 -51.41 -17.18 13.18
C GLU A 76 -49.95 -17.56 12.99
N ALA A 77 -49.49 -17.70 11.74
CA ALA A 77 -48.09 -18.00 11.43
C ALA A 77 -47.14 -16.86 11.82
N GLU A 78 -47.58 -15.59 11.74
CA GLU A 78 -46.80 -14.44 12.21
C GLU A 78 -46.67 -14.43 13.74
N ALA A 79 -47.73 -14.78 14.47
CA ALA A 79 -47.69 -14.88 15.93
C ALA A 79 -46.77 -16.01 16.39
N GLU A 80 -46.81 -17.16 15.71
CA GLU A 80 -45.91 -18.28 15.96
C GLU A 80 -44.44 -17.91 15.67
N ALA A 81 -44.17 -17.21 14.57
CA ALA A 81 -42.83 -16.74 14.24
C ALA A 81 -42.27 -15.80 15.33
N ARG A 82 -43.07 -14.83 15.80
CA ARG A 82 -42.66 -13.92 16.87
C ARG A 82 -42.38 -14.66 18.18
N HIS A 83 -43.22 -15.62 18.55
CA HIS A 83 -43.00 -16.44 19.74
C HIS A 83 -41.70 -17.24 19.64
N ASN A 84 -41.43 -17.85 18.48
CA ASN A 84 -40.19 -18.58 18.23
C ASN A 84 -38.96 -17.66 18.27
N ASP A 85 -39.06 -16.43 17.76
CA ASP A 85 -37.99 -15.44 17.81
C ASP A 85 -37.71 -14.99 19.25
N GLU A 86 -38.75 -14.76 20.06
CA GLU A 86 -38.64 -14.42 21.48
C GLU A 86 -38.00 -15.56 22.29
N GLU A 87 -38.43 -16.81 22.06
CA GLU A 87 -37.83 -18.00 22.68
C GLU A 87 -36.37 -18.17 22.27
N ALA A 88 -36.04 -18.01 20.99
CA ALA A 88 -34.67 -18.09 20.50
C ALA A 88 -33.78 -16.99 21.10
N GLN A 89 -34.29 -15.77 21.24
CA GLN A 89 -33.57 -14.67 21.89
C GLN A 89 -33.33 -14.93 23.38
N ALA A 90 -34.32 -15.47 24.10
CA ALA A 90 -34.16 -15.86 25.50
C ALA A 90 -33.09 -16.95 25.66
N LEU A 91 -33.08 -17.96 24.78
CA LEU A 91 -32.05 -19.00 24.78
C LEU A 91 -30.66 -18.45 24.46
N LEU A 92 -30.55 -17.49 23.54
CA LEU A 92 -29.27 -16.85 23.21
C LEU A 92 -28.74 -15.95 24.34
N ALA A 93 -29.62 -15.34 25.13
CA ALA A 93 -29.25 -14.49 26.26
C ALA A 93 -28.61 -15.29 27.41
N ASP A 94 -29.03 -16.54 27.61
CA ASP A 94 -28.50 -17.43 28.66
C ASP A 94 -27.17 -18.11 28.29
N ILE A 95 -26.73 -18.02 27.02
CA ILE A 95 -25.44 -18.59 26.60
C ILE A 95 -24.32 -17.62 27.02
N PRO A 96 -23.42 -18.00 27.95
CA PRO A 96 -22.30 -17.13 28.28
C PRO A 96 -21.41 -16.99 27.06
N ALA A 97 -21.39 -15.79 26.47
CA ALA A 97 -20.53 -15.45 25.35
C ALA A 97 -19.07 -15.59 25.80
N LYS A 98 -18.46 -16.74 25.52
CA LYS A 98 -17.03 -16.97 25.78
C LYS A 98 -16.26 -15.96 24.95
N ARG A 99 -15.56 -15.05 25.62
CA ARG A 99 -14.78 -14.00 24.94
C ARG A 99 -13.83 -14.66 23.95
N PRO A 100 -13.87 -14.28 22.66
CA PRO A 100 -12.97 -14.84 21.68
C PRO A 100 -11.53 -14.46 22.01
N VAL A 101 -10.62 -15.41 21.82
CA VAL A 101 -9.17 -15.27 22.09
C VAL A 101 -8.56 -14.04 21.38
N VAL A 102 -9.16 -13.61 20.26
CA VAL A 102 -8.70 -12.44 19.50
C VAL A 102 -8.83 -11.14 20.30
N LEU A 103 -9.88 -10.96 21.10
CA LEU A 103 -10.03 -9.76 21.94
C LEU A 103 -8.98 -9.74 23.04
N GLU A 104 -8.69 -10.90 23.65
CA GLU A 104 -7.60 -11.02 24.64
C GLU A 104 -6.21 -10.72 24.03
N GLN A 105 -6.02 -11.02 22.74
CA GLN A 105 -4.79 -10.69 22.02
C GLN A 105 -4.69 -9.19 21.73
N GLN A 106 -5.80 -8.53 21.40
CA GLN A 106 -5.84 -7.09 21.16
C GLN A 106 -5.49 -6.31 22.44
N ASP A 107 -6.03 -6.72 23.59
CA ASP A 107 -5.73 -6.10 24.88
C ASP A 107 -4.24 -6.20 25.21
N LYS A 108 -3.62 -7.38 25.02
CA LYS A 108 -2.18 -7.58 25.24
C LYS A 108 -1.30 -6.73 24.32
N ILE A 109 -1.72 -6.55 23.07
CA ILE A 109 -1.00 -5.70 22.11
C ILE A 109 -1.13 -4.22 22.52
N ALA A 110 -2.33 -3.80 22.93
CA ALA A 110 -2.59 -2.43 23.38
C ALA A 110 -1.73 -2.07 24.60
N GLU A 111 -1.64 -2.97 25.58
CA GLU A 111 -0.76 -2.80 26.76
C GLU A 111 0.71 -2.65 26.35
N HIS A 112 1.20 -3.50 25.43
CA HIS A 112 2.60 -3.47 25.00
C HIS A 112 2.96 -2.20 24.21
N VAL A 113 2.05 -1.69 23.39
CA VAL A 113 2.24 -0.45 22.63
C VAL A 113 2.26 0.76 23.57
N ALA A 114 1.38 0.81 24.56
CA ALA A 114 1.33 1.90 25.55
C ALA A 114 2.61 2.01 26.39
N VAL A 115 3.24 0.86 26.72
CA VAL A 115 4.51 0.80 27.46
C VAL A 115 5.69 1.30 26.62
N GLN A 116 5.67 1.08 25.29
CA GLN A 116 6.72 1.55 24.38
C GLN A 116 6.62 3.05 24.05
N SER A 117 5.45 3.65 24.20
CA SER A 117 5.21 5.09 23.97
C SER A 117 5.45 5.93 25.24
N GLN A 118 6.64 5.84 25.86
CA GLN A 118 7.02 6.83 26.88
C GLN A 118 7.46 8.16 26.23
N PRO A 119 7.13 9.33 26.81
CA PRO A 119 7.27 10.65 26.19
C PRO A 119 8.69 11.23 26.33
N LYS A 120 9.74 10.43 26.12
CA LYS A 120 11.13 10.94 26.18
C LYS A 120 11.68 11.41 24.83
N LEU A 121 10.94 11.18 23.73
CA LEU A 121 11.36 11.55 22.38
C LEU A 121 10.83 12.93 21.93
N ALA A 122 9.84 13.50 22.62
CA ALA A 122 9.22 14.76 22.21
C ALA A 122 10.10 16.00 22.45
N GLU A 123 11.04 15.95 23.41
CA GLU A 123 11.83 17.12 23.80
C GLU A 123 13.10 17.33 22.95
N GLN A 124 13.53 16.31 22.18
CA GLN A 124 14.72 16.38 21.32
C GLN A 124 14.46 16.92 19.91
N ILE A 125 13.21 17.24 19.57
CA ILE A 125 12.82 17.69 18.21
C ILE A 125 12.86 19.23 18.07
N ALA A 126 13.08 19.97 19.16
CA ALA A 126 12.90 21.43 19.19
C ALA A 126 14.13 22.31 18.89
N GLN A 127 15.19 21.78 18.25
CA GLN A 127 16.30 22.65 17.79
C GLN A 127 16.80 22.27 16.38
N PRO A 128 16.40 23.01 15.32
CA PRO A 128 17.00 22.84 14.01
C PRO A 128 18.32 23.61 13.96
N LYS A 129 19.44 22.97 14.31
CA LYS A 129 20.76 23.47 13.91
C LYS A 129 20.98 23.12 12.44
N ALA A 130 20.63 24.06 11.56
CA ALA A 130 20.89 23.97 10.12
C ALA A 130 22.40 23.96 9.84
N GLN A 131 23.01 22.77 9.88
CA GLN A 131 24.35 22.57 9.36
C GLN A 131 24.28 22.49 7.83
N ILE A 132 24.70 23.58 7.18
CA ILE A 132 24.89 23.65 5.73
C ILE A 132 25.95 22.61 5.35
N ARG A 133 25.50 21.46 4.81
CA ARG A 133 26.39 20.42 4.31
C ARG A 133 27.01 20.90 3.01
N THR A 134 28.33 21.10 3.00
CA THR A 134 29.08 21.35 1.76
C THR A 134 28.93 20.14 0.81
N PRO A 135 28.87 20.37 -0.51
CA PRO A 135 28.64 19.30 -1.48
C PRO A 135 29.87 18.38 -1.53
N ARG A 136 29.73 17.17 -0.99
CA ARG A 136 30.77 16.13 -1.11
C ARG A 136 30.95 15.76 -2.58
N LYS A 137 32.18 15.86 -3.08
CA LYS A 137 32.58 15.47 -4.45
C LYS A 137 32.11 14.03 -4.73
N ARG A 138 31.12 13.87 -5.63
CA ARG A 138 30.57 12.56 -5.99
C ARG A 138 31.61 11.81 -6.83
N ARG A 139 32.24 10.78 -6.27
CA ARG A 139 33.10 9.87 -7.05
C ARG A 139 32.24 9.12 -8.07
N SER A 140 32.75 8.97 -9.29
CA SER A 140 32.00 8.38 -10.40
C SER A 140 31.73 6.89 -10.12
N ALA A 141 30.57 6.37 -10.52
CA ALA A 141 30.27 4.95 -10.39
C ALA A 141 31.09 4.08 -11.36
N LEU A 142 31.64 4.71 -12.40
CA LEU A 142 32.47 4.11 -13.46
C LEU A 142 33.82 3.61 -12.93
N GLU A 143 34.45 4.34 -12.00
CA GLU A 143 35.71 3.94 -11.35
C GLU A 143 35.63 2.59 -10.62
N ARG A 144 34.42 2.11 -10.28
CA ARG A 144 34.21 0.87 -9.53
C ARG A 144 33.97 -0.37 -10.40
N GLY A 145 34.09 -0.27 -11.73
CA GLY A 145 33.86 -1.39 -12.66
C GLY A 145 32.42 -1.93 -12.63
N LYS A 146 31.48 -1.16 -12.08
CA LYS A 146 30.08 -1.55 -11.92
C LYS A 146 29.23 -0.92 -13.01
N ARG A 147 28.25 -1.67 -13.50
CA ARG A 147 27.22 -1.17 -14.42
C ARG A 147 26.56 0.06 -13.81
N ALA A 148 26.60 1.18 -14.53
CA ALA A 148 25.88 2.38 -14.14
C ALA A 148 24.37 2.11 -14.25
N ALA A 149 23.62 2.41 -13.19
CA ALA A 149 22.17 2.35 -13.23
C ALA A 149 21.64 3.64 -13.88
N PHE A 150 20.76 3.49 -14.86
CA PHE A 150 20.03 4.60 -15.48
C PHE A 150 18.52 4.37 -15.32
N THR A 151 17.78 5.44 -15.07
CA THR A 151 16.32 5.41 -15.07
C THR A 151 15.82 6.08 -16.34
N LEU A 152 15.11 5.33 -17.19
CA LEU A 152 14.55 5.83 -18.45
C LEU A 152 13.06 6.11 -18.28
N ARG A 153 12.63 7.32 -18.66
CA ARG A 153 11.21 7.68 -18.73
C ARG A 153 10.73 7.48 -20.17
N LEU A 154 9.65 6.71 -20.33
CA LEU A 154 9.00 6.45 -21.61
C LEU A 154 7.56 6.93 -21.53
N ASP A 155 7.05 7.46 -22.63
CA ASP A 155 5.62 7.68 -22.84
C ASP A 155 4.86 6.34 -22.91
N ALA A 156 3.53 6.42 -22.76
CA ALA A 156 2.67 5.24 -22.71
C ALA A 156 2.76 4.39 -23.98
N GLU A 157 2.82 5.02 -25.16
CA GLU A 157 2.89 4.30 -26.43
C GLU A 157 4.22 3.59 -26.61
N ARG A 158 5.36 4.25 -26.33
CA ARG A 158 6.67 3.60 -26.42
C ARG A 158 6.80 2.46 -25.42
N HIS A 159 6.25 2.60 -24.22
CA HIS A 159 6.25 1.51 -23.24
C HIS A 159 5.40 0.32 -23.71
N LEU A 160 4.24 0.54 -24.33
CA LEU A 160 3.43 -0.52 -24.92
C LEU A 160 4.17 -1.25 -26.04
N LYS A 161 4.80 -0.48 -26.97
CA LYS A 161 5.61 -1.05 -28.05
C LYS A 161 6.79 -1.87 -27.52
N LEU A 162 7.47 -1.39 -26.50
CA LEU A 162 8.56 -2.13 -25.84
C LEU A 162 8.04 -3.43 -25.20
N ARG A 163 6.89 -3.40 -24.54
CA ARG A 163 6.27 -4.60 -23.95
C ARG A 163 5.93 -5.64 -25.00
N LEU A 164 5.31 -5.22 -26.12
CA LEU A 164 5.00 -6.12 -27.24
C LEU A 164 6.28 -6.68 -27.88
N ALA A 165 7.34 -5.88 -27.99
CA ALA A 165 8.63 -6.37 -28.48
C ALA A 165 9.23 -7.45 -27.55
N CYS A 166 9.13 -7.27 -26.23
CA CYS A 166 9.56 -8.27 -25.25
C CYS A 166 8.81 -9.59 -25.41
N THR A 167 7.48 -9.55 -25.58
CA THR A 167 6.66 -10.76 -25.73
C THR A 167 6.96 -11.47 -27.05
N LEU A 168 7.05 -10.74 -28.16
CA LEU A 168 7.34 -11.33 -29.48
C LEU A 168 8.74 -11.94 -29.58
N ARG A 169 9.73 -11.33 -28.93
CA ARG A 169 11.14 -11.77 -29.00
C ARG A 169 11.55 -12.68 -27.84
N ASN A 170 10.66 -12.90 -26.87
CA ASN A 170 10.93 -13.63 -25.63
C ASN A 170 12.23 -13.16 -24.94
N ARG A 171 12.41 -11.84 -24.84
CA ARG A 171 13.59 -11.20 -24.24
C ARG A 171 13.16 -10.14 -23.22
N SER A 172 14.05 -9.83 -22.29
CA SER A 172 13.78 -8.79 -21.31
C SER A 172 13.89 -7.39 -21.94
N ALA A 173 13.17 -6.42 -21.37
CA ALA A 173 13.22 -5.03 -21.82
C ALA A 173 14.65 -4.45 -21.75
N GLN A 174 15.44 -4.86 -20.74
CA GLN A 174 16.83 -4.45 -20.62
C GLN A 174 17.66 -4.95 -21.80
N GLN A 175 17.53 -6.21 -22.20
CA GLN A 175 18.29 -6.77 -23.33
C GLN A 175 17.93 -6.06 -24.64
N ILE A 176 16.64 -5.84 -24.91
CA ILE A 176 16.20 -5.15 -26.13
C ILE A 176 16.76 -3.72 -26.18
N VAL A 177 16.70 -2.98 -25.07
CA VAL A 177 17.21 -1.61 -25.01
C VAL A 177 18.73 -1.57 -25.11
N THR A 178 19.44 -2.51 -24.47
CA THR A 178 20.90 -2.62 -24.58
C THR A 178 21.34 -2.98 -25.99
N ASP A 179 20.72 -3.99 -26.63
CA ASP A 179 21.05 -4.40 -28.00
C ASP A 179 20.81 -3.23 -28.99
N ALA A 180 19.71 -2.50 -28.83
CA ALA A 180 19.40 -1.33 -29.66
C ALA A 180 20.41 -0.19 -29.45
N LEU A 181 20.83 0.05 -28.20
CA LEU A 181 21.84 1.04 -27.88
C LEU A 181 23.20 0.66 -28.49
N ASP A 182 23.60 -0.60 -28.38
CA ASP A 182 24.87 -1.09 -28.92
C ASP A 182 24.90 -0.99 -30.46
N GLN A 183 23.79 -1.30 -31.14
CA GLN A 183 23.68 -1.10 -32.59
C GLN A 183 23.75 0.38 -32.97
N MET A 184 23.05 1.26 -32.24
CA MET A 184 23.05 2.70 -32.50
C MET A 184 24.45 3.29 -32.28
N LEU A 185 25.13 2.96 -31.18
CA LEU A 185 26.49 3.41 -30.91
C LEU A 185 27.51 2.77 -31.87
N GLY A 186 27.25 1.55 -32.33
CA GLY A 186 28.05 0.87 -33.36
C GLY A 186 28.06 1.63 -34.68
N SER A 187 26.95 2.27 -35.03
CA SER A 187 26.82 3.08 -36.26
C SER A 187 27.54 4.43 -36.21
N MET A 188 27.98 4.88 -35.03
CA MET A 188 28.60 6.19 -34.80
C MET A 188 30.08 6.05 -34.38
N PRO A 189 31.02 5.87 -35.34
CA PRO A 189 32.44 5.66 -35.01
C PRO A 189 33.07 6.86 -34.30
N ASP A 190 32.61 8.08 -34.57
CA ASP A 190 33.12 9.32 -33.96
C ASP A 190 32.98 9.33 -32.44
N VAL A 191 31.91 8.73 -31.91
CA VAL A 191 31.65 8.62 -30.47
C VAL A 191 32.70 7.75 -29.79
N LYS A 192 33.23 6.73 -30.48
CA LYS A 192 34.31 5.88 -29.94
C LYS A 192 35.61 6.66 -29.82
N SER A 193 35.95 7.46 -30.83
CA SER A 193 37.13 8.33 -30.82
C SER A 193 37.07 9.37 -29.70
N LEU A 194 35.92 10.02 -29.53
CA LEU A 194 35.70 10.99 -28.47
C LEU A 194 35.75 10.34 -27.08
N ALA A 195 35.19 9.14 -26.92
CA ALA A 195 35.27 8.39 -25.67
C ALA A 195 36.70 7.99 -25.32
N ALA A 196 37.54 7.66 -26.31
CA ALA A 196 38.96 7.37 -26.09
C ALA A 196 39.73 8.62 -25.65
N GLN A 197 39.46 9.78 -26.26
CA GLN A 197 40.05 11.06 -25.85
C GLN A 197 39.65 11.44 -24.43
N ALA A 198 38.37 11.31 -24.07
CA ALA A 198 37.87 11.65 -22.73
C ALA A 198 38.53 10.83 -21.62
N ARG A 199 38.81 9.54 -21.86
CA ARG A 199 39.52 8.66 -20.90
C ARG A 199 40.99 9.01 -20.73
N ASN A 200 41.61 9.61 -21.75
CA ASN A 200 43.02 10.01 -21.71
C ASN A 200 43.21 11.41 -21.11
N SER A 201 42.12 12.20 -21.00
CA SER A 201 42.10 13.55 -20.44
C SER A 201 41.69 13.62 -18.96
N GLU A 202 41.30 12.48 -18.36
CA GLU A 202 41.14 12.32 -16.90
C GLU A 202 42.45 11.85 -16.26
#